data_AF-A0A835U6Q9-F1
#
_entry.id   AF-A0A835U6Q9-F1
#
_cell.length_a   1.000
_cell.length_b   1.000
_cell.length_c   1.000
_cell.angle_alpha   90.00
_cell.angle_beta   90.00
_cell.angle_gamma   90.00
#
_symmetry.space_group_name_H-M   'P 1'
#
loop_
_entity.id
_entity.type
_entity.pdbx_description
1 polymer ?
#
loop_
_entity_poly.entity_id
_entity_poly.type
_entity_poly.pdbx_seq_one_letter_code
_entity_poly.pdbx_strand_id
1 'polypeptide(L)'
;MDLLIQFADPSLSGYEKFTISFTMKQSNEEEVLFKIGPAIPLTYPDDTNIPKSEEKIDRTTLSEEERASRFSSFIEAELRFDGILLLKHLACHHKNYKLKPLMRNHRLDELAVYHEKKMLFRIRDSLNLLPGKLANLAQNLCPDLGQKGSIPYEKVELSNLASMKNGLLDYMKQDILLLGGVMKNAQEIYWKLYNVDIESKITLSSLALTIFRLKYYDATHFPIHIPNKNEDSLIRRADYGGHADTYKPYGQNLYCYNVNSLYPFFMKEFPMPGGVLVWQGNLEGKDLDSMFGYIEAYVVCPKTLKRPFLPYRDKKNTLLFFIRAFIGVYYSEELKVARVLGYTMIPISSYFFERMESPFRYFVSSLFKSKLEAQRFGNEVLAYVYNIPMNSLYSRLGINPTSMTTEVYSLDRYKYLIRNSEFTSSDMLSEHNCIVSYHSNTKNI
;
A
#
# COMPACT_ATOMS: atom_id res chain seq x y z
N MET A 1 -9.07 -11.55 -24.43
CA MET A 1 -9.09 -12.76 -23.59
C MET A 1 -9.63 -12.29 -22.26
N ASP A 2 -10.93 -12.34 -22.14
CA ASP A 2 -11.65 -11.40 -21.28
C ASP A 2 -11.99 -12.07 -19.95
N LEU A 3 -11.54 -11.44 -18.87
CA LEU A 3 -11.99 -11.78 -17.53
C LEU A 3 -13.39 -11.16 -17.35
N LEU A 4 -14.43 -11.98 -17.50
CA LEU A 4 -15.77 -11.62 -17.05
C LEU A 4 -15.81 -11.75 -15.52
N ILE A 5 -15.98 -10.64 -14.82
CA ILE A 5 -16.36 -10.66 -13.39
C ILE A 5 -17.88 -10.67 -13.35
N GLN A 6 -18.46 -11.85 -13.07
CA GLN A 6 -19.92 -11.98 -12.90
C GLN A 6 -20.27 -12.90 -11.72
N PHE A 7 -21.01 -12.29 -10.79
CA PHE A 7 -21.99 -12.82 -9.83
C PHE A 7 -21.75 -14.20 -9.17
N ALA A 8 -21.70 -14.19 -7.83
CA ALA A 8 -22.13 -15.33 -7.05
C ALA A 8 -23.66 -15.38 -7.02
N ASP A 9 -24.25 -16.36 -7.71
CA ASP A 9 -25.70 -16.61 -7.69
C ASP A 9 -25.97 -17.93 -6.92
N PRO A 10 -26.81 -17.95 -5.87
CA PRO A 10 -27.03 -19.13 -5.06
C PRO A 10 -27.89 -20.18 -5.80
N SER A 11 -27.25 -21.10 -6.52
CA SER A 11 -27.95 -22.22 -7.18
C SER A 11 -28.53 -23.20 -6.15
N LEU A 12 -29.86 -23.26 -6.04
CA LEU A 12 -30.61 -23.92 -4.95
C LEU A 12 -30.80 -25.45 -5.12
N SER A 13 -29.75 -26.25 -4.84
CA SER A 13 -29.84 -27.74 -4.76
C SER A 13 -29.60 -28.33 -3.35
N GLY A 14 -30.65 -28.27 -2.53
CA GLY A 14 -30.70 -28.84 -1.16
C GLY A 14 -30.89 -27.75 -0.11
N TYR A 15 -30.32 -27.95 1.10
CA TYR A 15 -30.09 -26.91 2.11
C TYR A 15 -29.49 -25.63 1.50
N GLU A 16 -29.61 -24.49 2.17
CA GLU A 16 -28.86 -23.30 1.74
C GLU A 16 -27.37 -23.65 1.67
N LYS A 17 -26.79 -23.46 0.49
CA LYS A 17 -25.40 -23.85 0.21
C LYS A 17 -24.74 -22.76 -0.61
N PHE A 18 -23.60 -22.29 -0.15
CA PHE A 18 -22.75 -21.43 -0.93
C PHE A 18 -21.81 -22.28 -1.81
N THR A 19 -21.85 -22.05 -3.12
CA THR A 19 -20.90 -22.63 -4.07
C THR A 19 -20.18 -21.48 -4.74
N ILE A 20 -18.84 -21.49 -4.70
CA ILE A 20 -18.07 -20.54 -5.50
C ILE A 20 -17.99 -21.12 -6.91
N SER A 21 -18.51 -20.39 -7.90
CA SER A 21 -18.38 -20.73 -9.31
C SER A 21 -17.88 -19.55 -10.14
N PHE A 22 -17.12 -19.86 -11.18
CA PHE A 22 -16.64 -18.91 -12.18
C PHE A 22 -17.22 -19.28 -13.54
N THR A 23 -17.73 -18.31 -14.30
CA THR A 23 -18.07 -18.50 -15.72
C THR A 23 -16.97 -17.89 -16.58
N MET A 24 -16.41 -18.68 -17.49
CA MET A 24 -15.41 -18.23 -18.47
C MET A 24 -16.03 -18.24 -19.86
N LYS A 25 -16.04 -17.09 -20.53
CA LYS A 25 -16.47 -16.98 -21.93
C LYS A 25 -15.27 -17.20 -22.86
N GLN A 26 -15.35 -18.24 -23.68
CA GLN A 26 -14.33 -18.58 -24.66
C GLN A 26 -14.40 -17.66 -25.89
N SER A 27 -13.38 -17.70 -26.75
CA SER A 27 -13.28 -16.87 -27.97
C SER A 27 -14.31 -17.19 -29.06
N ASN A 28 -15.06 -18.28 -28.91
CA ASN A 28 -16.21 -18.69 -29.74
C ASN A 28 -17.57 -18.26 -29.13
N GLU A 29 -17.55 -17.43 -28.09
CA GLU A 29 -18.68 -17.02 -27.24
C GLU A 29 -19.30 -18.11 -26.35
N GLU A 30 -18.70 -19.29 -26.26
CA GLU A 30 -19.17 -20.38 -25.39
C GLU A 30 -18.85 -20.11 -23.91
N GLU A 31 -19.82 -20.31 -23.01
CA GLU A 31 -19.68 -20.07 -21.57
C GLU A 31 -19.43 -21.37 -20.80
N VAL A 32 -18.29 -21.46 -20.12
CA VAL A 32 -17.87 -22.62 -19.33
C VAL A 32 -17.94 -22.31 -17.84
N LEU A 33 -18.75 -23.06 -17.09
CA LEU A 33 -18.94 -22.90 -15.65
C LEU A 33 -18.00 -23.82 -14.84
N PHE A 34 -17.17 -23.23 -14.00
CA PHE A 34 -16.26 -23.93 -13.10
C PHE A 34 -16.67 -23.78 -11.64
N LYS A 35 -16.89 -24.88 -10.90
CA LYS A 35 -17.09 -24.84 -9.45
C LYS A 35 -15.75 -24.97 -8.70
N ILE A 36 -15.59 -24.27 -7.57
CA ILE A 36 -14.46 -24.46 -6.66
C ILE A 36 -14.92 -25.34 -5.49
N GLY A 37 -14.55 -26.61 -5.54
CA GLY A 37 -14.84 -27.57 -4.47
C GLY A 37 -16.32 -27.97 -4.36
N PRO A 38 -16.67 -28.77 -3.35
CA PRO A 38 -18.06 -29.13 -3.06
C PRO A 38 -18.83 -27.93 -2.49
N ALA A 39 -20.14 -27.92 -2.72
CA ALA A 39 -21.05 -26.90 -2.19
C ALA A 39 -21.02 -26.86 -0.65
N ILE A 40 -20.73 -25.70 -0.07
CA ILE A 40 -20.58 -25.49 1.38
C ILE A 40 -21.97 -25.30 1.98
N PRO A 41 -22.46 -26.17 2.89
CA PRO A 41 -23.72 -25.94 3.59
C PRO A 41 -23.61 -24.70 4.49
N LEU A 42 -24.63 -23.85 4.45
CA LEU A 42 -24.79 -22.77 5.41
C LEU A 42 -25.43 -23.35 6.67
N THR A 43 -24.75 -23.13 7.79
CA THR A 43 -25.20 -23.54 9.12
C THR A 43 -25.45 -22.32 10.01
N TYR A 44 -26.30 -22.50 11.00
CA TYR A 44 -26.34 -21.63 12.18
C TYR A 44 -25.07 -21.81 13.02
N PRO A 45 -24.76 -20.93 13.99
CA PRO A 45 -23.56 -21.03 14.83
C PRO A 45 -23.43 -22.29 15.69
N ASP A 46 -24.46 -23.14 15.73
CA ASP A 46 -24.51 -24.45 16.39
C ASP A 46 -24.33 -25.64 15.43
N ASP A 47 -23.84 -25.37 14.21
CA ASP A 47 -23.67 -26.31 13.10
C ASP A 47 -24.97 -26.95 12.55
N THR A 48 -26.15 -26.42 12.91
CA THR A 48 -27.42 -26.88 12.32
C THR A 48 -27.68 -26.27 10.93
N ASN A 49 -28.14 -27.07 9.95
CA ASN A 49 -28.31 -26.64 8.56
C ASN A 49 -29.53 -25.74 8.35
N ILE A 50 -29.42 -24.71 7.51
CA ILE A 50 -30.54 -23.81 7.16
C ILE A 50 -31.48 -24.50 6.13
N PRO A 51 -32.80 -24.59 6.41
CA PRO A 51 -33.78 -25.26 5.54
C PRO A 51 -34.21 -24.43 4.32
N LYS A 52 -34.76 -25.10 3.30
CA LYS A 52 -35.01 -24.56 1.96
C LYS A 52 -36.41 -23.93 1.79
N SER A 53 -36.53 -22.89 0.96
CA SER A 53 -37.77 -22.53 0.25
C SER A 53 -37.79 -23.10 -1.18
N GLU A 54 -38.98 -23.46 -1.68
CA GLU A 54 -39.11 -24.31 -2.87
C GLU A 54 -39.04 -23.56 -4.20
N GLU A 55 -38.03 -23.87 -5.02
CA GLU A 55 -38.12 -24.05 -6.49
C GLU A 55 -36.83 -24.75 -7.01
N LYS A 56 -36.84 -25.28 -8.24
CA LYS A 56 -35.75 -26.13 -8.82
C LYS A 56 -35.57 -25.91 -10.32
N ILE A 57 -34.31 -25.79 -10.78
CA ILE A 57 -33.87 -26.07 -12.16
C ILE A 57 -32.52 -26.82 -12.10
N ASP A 58 -32.23 -27.69 -13.08
CA ASP A 58 -31.14 -28.69 -13.08
C ASP A 58 -30.23 -28.57 -14.32
N ARG A 59 -28.95 -29.03 -14.23
CA ARG A 59 -28.07 -29.54 -15.32
C ARG A 59 -26.61 -29.86 -14.91
N THR A 60 -26.00 -30.78 -15.66
CA THR A 60 -24.65 -31.38 -15.54
C THR A 60 -23.85 -31.20 -16.87
N THR A 61 -22.57 -31.55 -17.10
CA THR A 61 -21.47 -32.27 -16.38
C THR A 61 -20.08 -31.85 -16.97
N LEU A 62 -18.99 -32.57 -16.69
CA LEU A 62 -17.65 -32.57 -17.38
C LEU A 62 -16.66 -31.41 -17.03
N SER A 63 -15.32 -31.55 -17.11
CA SER A 63 -14.37 -32.68 -16.88
C SER A 63 -12.97 -32.08 -16.55
N GLU A 64 -11.95 -32.88 -16.16
CA GLU A 64 -10.89 -32.44 -15.22
C GLU A 64 -9.56 -31.83 -15.75
N GLU A 65 -9.23 -31.79 -17.04
CA GLU A 65 -7.81 -31.78 -17.47
C GLU A 65 -7.05 -30.44 -17.66
N GLU A 66 -7.65 -29.24 -17.55
CA GLU A 66 -6.93 -27.97 -17.83
C GLU A 66 -6.91 -26.93 -16.69
N ARG A 67 -6.32 -27.26 -15.52
CA ARG A 67 -6.23 -26.33 -14.37
C ARG A 67 -4.81 -26.02 -13.87
N ALA A 68 -4.07 -25.29 -14.70
CA ALA A 68 -2.77 -24.66 -14.36
C ALA A 68 -2.72 -23.12 -14.57
N SER A 69 -3.86 -22.41 -14.50
CA SER A 69 -3.88 -20.95 -14.38
C SER A 69 -3.81 -20.50 -12.92
N ARG A 70 -3.02 -19.46 -12.63
CA ARG A 70 -2.83 -18.91 -11.26
C ARG A 70 -3.83 -17.77 -11.03
N PHE A 71 -4.94 -18.06 -10.35
CA PHE A 71 -5.96 -17.06 -10.06
C PHE A 71 -5.48 -16.03 -9.02
N SER A 72 -5.54 -14.76 -9.42
CA SER A 72 -5.47 -13.60 -8.54
C SER A 72 -6.86 -12.99 -8.46
N SER A 73 -7.30 -12.60 -7.27
CA SER A 73 -8.60 -11.94 -7.10
C SER A 73 -8.40 -10.68 -6.28
N PHE A 74 -8.67 -9.53 -6.89
CA PHE A 74 -8.78 -8.28 -6.15
C PHE A 74 -10.19 -8.19 -5.61
N ILE A 75 -10.32 -7.91 -4.32
CA ILE A 75 -11.60 -7.63 -3.67
C ILE A 75 -11.54 -6.18 -3.24
N GLU A 76 -12.59 -5.40 -3.53
CA GLU A 76 -12.76 -4.10 -2.91
C GLU A 76 -13.41 -4.34 -1.58
N ALA A 77 -12.51 -4.49 -0.64
CA ALA A 77 -12.73 -4.43 0.77
C ALA A 77 -11.58 -3.57 1.27
N GLU A 78 -11.84 -2.72 2.25
CA GLU A 78 -10.78 -2.50 3.21
C GLU A 78 -10.49 -3.88 3.81
N LEU A 79 -9.38 -4.53 3.43
CA LEU A 79 -9.01 -5.82 4.03
C LEU A 79 -8.77 -5.71 5.55
N ARG A 80 -8.69 -4.47 6.05
CA ARG A 80 -8.82 -4.06 7.45
C ARG A 80 -10.11 -4.54 8.12
N PHE A 81 -11.21 -4.68 7.37
CA PHE A 81 -12.52 -5.12 7.82
C PHE A 81 -12.88 -6.50 7.21
N ASP A 82 -13.31 -6.57 5.95
CA ASP A 82 -13.82 -7.83 5.37
C ASP A 82 -12.72 -8.90 5.25
N GLY A 83 -11.48 -8.47 5.02
CA GLY A 83 -10.31 -9.36 4.98
C GLY A 83 -10.04 -10.06 6.32
N ILE A 84 -10.28 -9.37 7.45
CA ILE A 84 -10.16 -9.95 8.79
C ILE A 84 -11.32 -10.92 9.07
N LEU A 85 -12.55 -10.57 8.66
CA LEU A 85 -13.72 -11.46 8.77
C LEU A 85 -13.49 -12.76 7.99
N LEU A 86 -13.02 -12.67 6.74
CA LEU A 86 -12.70 -13.82 5.90
C LEU A 86 -11.53 -14.64 6.47
N LEU A 87 -10.45 -13.99 6.93
CA LEU A 87 -9.32 -14.66 7.58
C LEU A 87 -9.77 -15.45 8.82
N LYS A 88 -10.66 -14.87 9.64
CA LYS A 88 -11.25 -15.54 10.80
C LYS A 88 -12.11 -16.74 10.40
N HIS A 89 -13.02 -16.57 9.44
CA HIS A 89 -13.86 -17.66 8.95
C HIS A 89 -13.02 -18.83 8.41
N LEU A 90 -12.04 -18.54 7.55
CA LEU A 90 -11.13 -19.56 7.01
C LEU A 90 -10.35 -20.28 8.11
N ALA A 91 -9.85 -19.56 9.12
CA ALA A 91 -9.09 -20.14 10.22
C ALA A 91 -9.92 -20.96 11.22
N CYS A 92 -11.23 -20.70 11.32
CA CYS A 92 -12.15 -21.46 12.17
C CYS A 92 -12.64 -22.73 11.46
N HIS A 93 -13.14 -22.61 10.23
CA HIS A 93 -13.88 -23.67 9.55
C HIS A 93 -13.05 -24.48 8.55
N HIS A 94 -11.92 -23.96 8.05
CA HIS A 94 -11.12 -24.61 7.01
C HIS A 94 -9.71 -25.02 7.49
N LYS A 95 -9.66 -25.89 8.51
CA LYS A 95 -8.41 -26.37 9.15
C LYS A 95 -7.38 -27.00 8.18
N ASN A 96 -7.82 -27.47 7.01
CA ASN A 96 -6.96 -28.04 5.97
C ASN A 96 -6.23 -26.98 5.11
N TYR A 97 -6.59 -25.70 5.24
CA TYR A 97 -5.95 -24.62 4.50
C TYR A 97 -4.81 -24.00 5.30
N LYS A 98 -3.66 -23.83 4.63
CA LYS A 98 -2.57 -23.00 5.13
C LYS A 98 -2.83 -21.55 4.72
N LEU A 99 -3.09 -20.72 5.73
CA LEU A 99 -3.33 -19.29 5.56
C LEU A 99 -2.03 -18.50 5.72
N LYS A 100 -1.74 -17.63 4.77
CA LYS A 100 -0.59 -16.72 4.79
C LYS A 100 -1.07 -15.27 4.66
N PRO A 101 -1.48 -14.63 5.77
CA PRO A 101 -1.74 -13.20 5.79
C PRO A 101 -0.42 -12.42 5.68
N LEU A 102 -0.47 -11.26 5.04
CA LEU A 102 0.54 -10.21 5.13
C LEU A 102 -0.11 -9.04 5.85
N MET A 103 0.22 -8.82 7.13
CA MET A 103 -0.30 -7.67 7.88
C MET A 103 0.78 -6.61 8.07
N ARG A 104 0.35 -5.34 8.15
CA ARG A 104 1.16 -4.16 8.46
C ARG A 104 0.32 -3.15 9.24
N ASN A 105 0.80 -2.71 10.41
CA ASN A 105 0.12 -1.71 11.24
C ASN A 105 -1.39 -2.02 11.48
N HIS A 106 -1.69 -3.27 11.86
CA HIS A 106 -3.05 -3.81 12.04
C HIS A 106 -3.96 -3.78 10.79
N ARG A 107 -3.39 -3.66 9.59
CA ARG A 107 -4.07 -3.80 8.30
C ARG A 107 -3.60 -5.07 7.60
N LEU A 108 -4.49 -5.75 6.89
CA LEU A 108 -4.16 -6.90 6.05
C LEU A 108 -3.94 -6.40 4.61
N ASP A 109 -2.74 -6.56 4.06
CA ASP A 109 -2.41 -6.13 2.69
C ASP A 109 -2.70 -7.23 1.66
N GLU A 110 -2.45 -8.49 2.05
CA GLU A 110 -2.67 -9.68 1.23
C GLU A 110 -3.11 -10.85 2.13
N LEU A 111 -4.03 -11.69 1.65
CA LEU A 111 -4.28 -13.02 2.20
C LEU A 111 -4.10 -14.06 1.10
N ALA A 112 -3.04 -14.87 1.19
CA ALA A 112 -2.82 -16.01 0.31
C ALA A 112 -3.28 -17.30 1.01
N VAL A 113 -4.09 -18.10 0.31
CA VAL A 113 -4.70 -19.33 0.83
C VAL A 113 -4.16 -20.53 0.04
N TYR A 114 -3.70 -21.55 0.75
CA TYR A 114 -3.06 -22.73 0.16
C TYR A 114 -3.74 -24.01 0.63
N HIS A 115 -3.87 -24.99 -0.26
CA HIS A 115 -4.03 -26.40 0.10
C HIS A 115 -2.67 -27.08 -0.07
N GLU A 116 -2.12 -27.61 1.01
CA GLU A 116 -0.73 -28.12 1.07
C GLU A 116 0.31 -27.10 0.55
N LYS A 117 0.82 -27.31 -0.67
CA LYS A 117 1.77 -26.43 -1.38
C LYS A 117 1.11 -25.63 -2.52
N LYS A 118 -0.11 -25.96 -2.94
CA LYS A 118 -0.83 -25.29 -4.04
C LYS A 118 -1.54 -24.05 -3.51
N MET A 119 -1.18 -22.87 -4.02
CA MET A 119 -1.99 -21.66 -3.79
C MET A 119 -3.34 -21.86 -4.47
N LEU A 120 -4.43 -21.74 -3.72
CA LEU A 120 -5.79 -21.81 -4.24
C LEU A 120 -6.20 -20.45 -4.81
N PHE A 121 -6.02 -19.41 -4.01
CA PHE A 121 -6.30 -18.03 -4.36
C PHE A 121 -5.46 -17.08 -3.49
N ARG A 122 -5.39 -15.82 -3.91
CA ARG A 122 -4.88 -14.71 -3.11
C ARG A 122 -5.82 -13.52 -3.24
N ILE A 123 -6.00 -12.80 -2.15
CA ILE A 123 -6.82 -11.58 -2.05
C ILE A 123 -5.90 -10.43 -1.64
N ARG A 124 -6.12 -9.24 -2.21
CA ARG A 124 -5.35 -8.02 -1.94
C ARG A 124 -6.24 -6.80 -1.78
N ASP A 125 -5.79 -5.85 -0.97
CA ASP A 125 -6.41 -4.54 -0.80
C ASP A 125 -6.14 -3.69 -2.05
N SER A 126 -7.19 -3.32 -2.79
CA SER A 126 -7.09 -2.48 -3.99
C SER A 126 -6.59 -1.06 -3.67
N LEU A 127 -6.87 -0.54 -2.46
CA LEU A 127 -6.45 0.80 -2.02
C LEU A 127 -4.93 0.92 -1.91
N ASN A 128 -4.21 -0.19 -1.72
CA ASN A 128 -2.76 -0.20 -1.73
C ASN A 128 -2.18 0.07 -3.14
N LEU A 129 -2.93 -0.17 -4.22
CA LEU A 129 -2.54 0.12 -5.61
C LEU A 129 -3.21 1.38 -6.17
N LEU A 130 -4.51 1.56 -5.93
CA LEU A 130 -5.34 2.65 -6.43
C LEU A 130 -6.04 3.36 -5.24
N PRO A 131 -5.32 4.24 -4.50
CA PRO A 131 -5.85 4.86 -3.29
C PRO A 131 -6.89 5.94 -3.60
N GLY A 132 -8.17 5.59 -3.55
CA GLY A 132 -9.28 6.52 -3.75
C GLY A 132 -10.61 5.97 -3.24
N LYS A 133 -11.66 6.80 -3.28
CA LYS A 133 -13.03 6.31 -3.06
C LYS A 133 -13.53 5.64 -4.33
N LEU A 134 -14.20 4.48 -4.22
CA LEU A 134 -14.78 3.78 -5.38
C LEU A 134 -15.57 4.70 -6.31
N ALA A 135 -16.49 5.50 -5.77
CA ALA A 135 -17.32 6.39 -6.58
C ALA A 135 -16.47 7.32 -7.48
N ASN A 136 -15.40 7.90 -6.94
CA ASN A 136 -14.49 8.78 -7.69
C ASN A 136 -13.66 7.99 -8.71
N LEU A 137 -13.17 6.80 -8.32
CA LEU A 137 -12.39 5.94 -9.21
C LEU A 137 -13.24 5.42 -10.37
N ALA A 138 -14.48 5.01 -10.11
CA ALA A 138 -15.43 4.48 -11.08
C ALA A 138 -15.93 5.54 -12.06
N GLN A 139 -16.35 6.71 -11.56
CA GLN A 139 -16.73 7.86 -12.39
C GLN A 139 -15.64 8.24 -13.39
N ASN A 140 -14.38 8.03 -13.01
CA ASN A 140 -13.23 8.25 -13.86
C ASN A 140 -12.96 7.05 -14.78
N LEU A 141 -12.56 5.90 -14.23
CA LEU A 141 -12.02 4.77 -14.96
C LEU A 141 -13.06 3.96 -15.74
N CYS A 142 -14.31 3.89 -15.28
CA CYS A 142 -15.37 3.06 -15.86
C CYS A 142 -16.78 3.69 -15.77
N PRO A 143 -16.99 4.95 -16.22
CA PRO A 143 -18.27 5.66 -16.09
C PRO A 143 -19.45 4.92 -16.74
N ASP A 144 -19.18 4.14 -17.78
CA ASP A 144 -20.19 3.37 -18.53
C ASP A 144 -20.80 2.22 -17.70
N LEU A 145 -20.18 1.83 -16.58
CA LEU A 145 -20.72 0.85 -15.63
C LEU A 145 -21.70 1.48 -14.61
N GLY A 146 -22.01 2.78 -14.75
CA GLY A 146 -22.91 3.51 -13.89
C GLY A 146 -22.25 4.06 -12.63
N GLN A 147 -23.08 4.48 -11.67
CA GLN A 147 -22.63 5.13 -10.44
C GLN A 147 -22.62 4.15 -9.26
N LYS A 148 -21.87 4.50 -8.20
CA LYS A 148 -21.92 3.79 -6.92
C LYS A 148 -23.29 4.01 -6.27
N GLY A 149 -23.90 2.94 -5.75
CA GLY A 149 -25.13 3.04 -4.96
C GLY A 149 -24.93 3.73 -3.61
N SER A 150 -25.99 3.80 -2.81
CA SER A 150 -25.95 4.31 -1.43
C SER A 150 -26.86 3.47 -0.53
N ILE A 151 -26.39 3.21 0.69
CA ILE A 151 -27.16 2.54 1.76
C ILE A 151 -27.16 3.48 2.99
N PRO A 152 -28.31 3.65 3.67
CA PRO A 152 -28.33 4.27 5.00
C PRO A 152 -27.81 3.26 6.04
N TYR A 153 -26.49 3.17 6.21
CA TYR A 153 -25.83 2.17 7.06
C TYR A 153 -26.35 2.16 8.50
N GLU A 154 -26.72 3.33 9.02
CA GLU A 154 -27.27 3.54 10.37
C GLU A 154 -28.65 2.89 10.56
N LYS A 155 -29.30 2.46 9.47
CA LYS A 155 -30.59 1.76 9.47
C LYS A 155 -30.48 0.26 9.18
N VAL A 156 -29.27 -0.26 8.93
CA VAL A 156 -29.07 -1.69 8.68
C VAL A 156 -28.90 -2.41 10.01
N GLU A 157 -29.86 -3.26 10.35
CA GLU A 157 -29.89 -4.00 11.61
C GLU A 157 -30.08 -5.51 11.35
N LEU A 158 -29.66 -6.35 12.30
CA LEU A 158 -29.95 -7.79 12.27
C LEU A 158 -31.46 -8.09 12.13
N SER A 159 -32.30 -7.23 12.71
CA SER A 159 -33.77 -7.31 12.68
C SER A 159 -34.35 -7.15 11.27
N ASN A 160 -33.71 -6.35 10.41
CA ASN A 160 -34.25 -5.97 9.10
C ASN A 160 -33.42 -6.49 7.92
N LEU A 161 -32.24 -7.04 8.15
CA LEU A 161 -31.31 -7.56 7.13
C LEU A 161 -31.99 -8.46 6.08
N ALA A 162 -32.88 -9.35 6.50
CA ALA A 162 -33.64 -10.24 5.60
C ALA A 162 -34.58 -9.46 4.66
N SER A 163 -35.26 -8.43 5.17
CA SER A 163 -36.13 -7.53 4.37
C SER A 163 -35.35 -6.62 3.43
N MET A 164 -34.13 -6.22 3.82
CA MET A 164 -33.24 -5.38 3.00
C MET A 164 -32.41 -6.20 2.00
N LYS A 165 -32.40 -7.53 2.09
CA LYS A 165 -31.52 -8.46 1.36
C LYS A 165 -31.34 -8.13 -0.12
N ASN A 166 -32.43 -7.90 -0.86
CA ASN A 166 -32.35 -7.65 -2.30
C ASN A 166 -31.63 -6.31 -2.61
N GLY A 167 -32.02 -5.22 -1.95
CA GLY A 167 -31.38 -3.92 -2.15
C GLY A 167 -29.90 -3.90 -1.68
N LEU A 168 -29.57 -4.64 -0.62
CA LEU A 168 -28.18 -4.83 -0.19
C LEU A 168 -27.38 -5.64 -1.21
N LEU A 169 -27.94 -6.72 -1.77
CA LEU A 169 -27.30 -7.52 -2.82
C LEU A 169 -27.06 -6.69 -4.08
N ASP A 170 -28.03 -5.90 -4.54
CA ASP A 170 -27.88 -5.06 -5.73
C ASP A 170 -26.83 -3.96 -5.54
N TYR A 171 -26.79 -3.34 -4.36
CA TYR A 171 -25.71 -2.43 -3.97
C TYR A 171 -24.33 -3.11 -4.00
N MET A 172 -24.19 -4.29 -3.36
CA MET A 172 -22.91 -5.00 -3.29
C MET A 172 -22.45 -5.52 -4.67
N LYS A 173 -23.40 -5.96 -5.50
CA LYS A 173 -23.16 -6.34 -6.90
C LYS A 173 -22.59 -5.16 -7.70
N GLN A 174 -23.17 -3.97 -7.53
CA GLN A 174 -22.70 -2.75 -8.19
C GLN A 174 -21.29 -2.37 -7.69
N ASP A 175 -21.02 -2.43 -6.39
CA ASP A 175 -19.68 -2.18 -5.84
C ASP A 175 -18.61 -3.11 -6.45
N ILE A 176 -18.89 -4.41 -6.51
CA ILE A 176 -18.00 -5.42 -7.09
C ILE A 176 -17.78 -5.17 -8.60
N LEU A 177 -18.85 -4.83 -9.34
CA LEU A 177 -18.78 -4.52 -10.77
C LEU A 177 -17.92 -3.28 -11.03
N LEU A 178 -18.12 -2.21 -10.24
CA LEU A 178 -17.36 -0.97 -10.37
C LEU A 178 -15.87 -1.18 -10.06
N LEU A 179 -15.52 -1.94 -9.01
CA LEU A 179 -14.11 -2.30 -8.79
C LEU A 179 -13.56 -3.07 -9.99
N GLY A 180 -14.29 -4.07 -10.49
CA GLY A 180 -13.85 -4.88 -11.61
C GLY A 180 -13.47 -4.02 -12.81
N GLY A 181 -14.30 -3.04 -13.15
CA GLY A 181 -14.00 -2.03 -14.16
C GLY A 181 -12.81 -1.13 -13.82
N VAL A 182 -12.74 -0.61 -12.58
CA VAL A 182 -11.61 0.21 -12.10
C VAL A 182 -10.27 -0.52 -12.24
N MET A 183 -10.20 -1.77 -11.79
CA MET A 183 -8.98 -2.59 -11.83
C MET A 183 -8.62 -2.98 -13.26
N LYS A 184 -9.59 -3.44 -14.08
CA LYS A 184 -9.37 -3.78 -15.50
C LYS A 184 -8.84 -2.57 -16.26
N ASN A 185 -9.52 -1.43 -16.18
CA ASN A 185 -9.19 -0.26 -16.98
C ASN A 185 -7.88 0.39 -16.49
N ALA A 186 -7.59 0.37 -15.19
CA ALA A 186 -6.27 0.75 -14.69
C ALA A 186 -5.17 -0.18 -15.23
N GLN A 187 -5.37 -1.51 -15.20
CA GLN A 187 -4.42 -2.48 -15.72
C GLN A 187 -4.17 -2.26 -17.23
N GLU A 188 -5.21 -2.05 -18.03
CA GLU A 188 -5.07 -1.74 -19.47
C GLU A 188 -4.27 -0.47 -19.72
N ILE A 189 -4.51 0.60 -18.96
CA ILE A 189 -3.77 1.86 -19.06
C ILE A 189 -2.29 1.65 -18.66
N TYR A 190 -2.01 1.02 -17.52
CA TYR A 190 -0.62 0.77 -17.08
C TYR A 190 0.12 -0.19 -18.02
N TRP A 191 -0.56 -1.18 -18.60
CA TRP A 191 0.00 -2.06 -19.63
C TRP A 191 0.36 -1.27 -20.89
N LYS A 192 -0.59 -0.49 -21.44
CA LYS A 192 -0.39 0.31 -22.65
C LYS A 192 0.71 1.37 -22.49
N LEU A 193 0.76 2.05 -21.35
CA LEU A 193 1.73 3.12 -21.09
C LEU A 193 3.12 2.60 -20.69
N TYR A 194 3.19 1.52 -19.92
CA TYR A 194 4.41 1.10 -19.23
C TYR A 194 4.84 -0.35 -19.46
N ASN A 195 3.99 -1.19 -20.07
CA ASN A 195 4.16 -2.64 -20.15
C ASN A 195 4.33 -3.29 -18.77
N VAL A 196 3.51 -2.85 -17.80
CA VAL A 196 3.53 -3.34 -16.42
C VAL A 196 2.18 -3.93 -16.06
N ASP A 197 2.21 -5.16 -15.55
CA ASP A 197 1.10 -5.77 -14.82
C ASP A 197 1.03 -5.22 -13.39
N ILE A 198 -0.06 -4.52 -13.04
CA ILE A 198 -0.30 -3.98 -11.71
C ILE A 198 -0.58 -5.10 -10.70
N GLU A 199 -1.11 -6.26 -11.13
CA GLU A 199 -1.36 -7.42 -10.27
C GLU A 199 -0.06 -8.10 -9.80
N SER A 200 1.05 -7.86 -10.49
CA SER A 200 2.39 -8.25 -10.03
C SER A 200 2.86 -7.43 -8.82
N LYS A 201 2.16 -6.35 -8.45
CA LYS A 201 2.51 -5.44 -7.35
C LYS A 201 1.48 -5.50 -6.22
N ILE A 202 1.95 -5.30 -4.98
CA ILE A 202 1.10 -5.18 -3.79
C ILE A 202 0.81 -3.70 -3.49
N THR A 203 1.79 -2.81 -3.74
CA THR A 203 1.66 -1.39 -3.46
C THR A 203 1.98 -0.53 -4.67
N LEU A 204 1.30 0.60 -4.73
CA LEU A 204 1.52 1.73 -5.61
C LEU A 204 2.98 2.23 -5.60
N SER A 205 3.63 2.27 -4.43
CA SER A 205 5.05 2.63 -4.31
C SER A 205 5.98 1.58 -4.96
N SER A 206 5.58 0.31 -4.99
CA SER A 206 6.26 -0.76 -5.74
C SER A 206 6.01 -0.67 -7.25
N LEU A 207 4.79 -0.29 -7.65
CA LEU A 207 4.42 0.01 -9.04
C LEU A 207 5.24 1.19 -9.58
N ALA A 208 5.29 2.31 -8.85
CA ALA A 208 6.08 3.49 -9.18
C ALA A 208 7.57 3.17 -9.37
N LEU A 209 8.19 2.43 -8.43
CA LEU A 209 9.58 2.00 -8.55
C LEU A 209 9.79 1.04 -9.74
N THR A 210 8.83 0.19 -10.05
CA THR A 210 8.91 -0.70 -11.23
C THR A 210 8.89 0.11 -12.52
N ILE A 211 7.97 1.07 -12.65
CA ILE A 211 7.88 1.97 -13.82
C ILE A 211 9.17 2.78 -13.97
N PHE A 212 9.67 3.37 -12.88
CA PHE A 212 10.94 4.09 -12.86
C PHE A 212 12.09 3.20 -13.37
N ARG A 213 12.26 2.01 -12.79
CA ARG A 213 13.35 1.08 -13.15
C ARG A 213 13.28 0.55 -14.58
N LEU A 214 12.09 0.39 -15.15
CA LEU A 214 11.92 -0.15 -16.51
C LEU A 214 12.07 0.88 -17.62
N LYS A 215 11.79 2.17 -17.35
CA LYS A 215 11.69 3.19 -18.41
C LYS A 215 12.54 4.45 -18.22
N TYR A 216 13.04 4.72 -17.01
CA TYR A 216 13.64 6.02 -16.67
C TYR A 216 14.96 5.92 -15.90
N TYR A 217 15.23 4.81 -15.23
CA TYR A 217 16.44 4.61 -14.46
C TYR A 217 17.60 4.18 -15.34
N ASP A 218 18.69 4.96 -15.34
CA ASP A 218 19.95 4.60 -15.96
C ASP A 218 20.99 4.29 -14.87
N ALA A 219 21.22 2.99 -14.64
CA ALA A 219 22.20 2.51 -13.66
C ALA A 219 23.66 2.76 -14.06
N THR A 220 23.93 3.10 -15.33
CA THR A 220 25.30 3.37 -15.83
C THR A 220 25.70 4.80 -15.54
N HIS A 221 24.77 5.74 -15.65
CA HIS A 221 24.98 7.16 -15.34
C HIS A 221 24.72 7.51 -13.86
N PHE A 222 23.79 6.82 -13.19
CA PHE A 222 23.51 7.00 -11.76
C PHE A 222 23.31 5.65 -11.07
N PRO A 223 24.38 5.01 -10.55
CA PRO A 223 24.23 3.80 -9.74
C PRO A 223 23.70 4.17 -8.34
N ILE A 224 22.46 3.79 -8.03
CA ILE A 224 21.90 3.92 -6.67
C ILE A 224 22.62 2.95 -5.74
N HIS A 225 23.48 3.47 -4.88
CA HIS A 225 24.15 2.71 -3.83
C HIS A 225 23.16 2.22 -2.76
N ILE A 226 23.31 0.98 -2.30
CA ILE A 226 22.57 0.43 -1.16
C ILE A 226 23.47 0.61 0.07
N PRO A 227 23.13 1.51 1.02
CA PRO A 227 23.99 1.79 2.16
C PRO A 227 24.11 0.56 3.08
N ASN A 228 25.29 0.39 3.67
CA ASN A 228 25.47 -0.57 4.75
C ASN A 228 24.79 -0.08 6.04
N LYS A 229 24.71 -0.97 7.05
CA LYS A 229 24.06 -0.68 8.33
C LYS A 229 24.53 0.62 9.00
N ASN A 230 25.81 0.99 8.94
CA ASN A 230 26.32 2.19 9.63
C ASN A 230 25.91 3.47 8.90
N GLU A 231 25.99 3.46 7.56
CA GLU A 231 25.52 4.53 6.69
C GLU A 231 24.02 4.74 6.87
N ASP A 232 23.22 3.67 6.73
CA ASP A 232 21.76 3.69 6.89
C ASP A 232 21.36 4.21 8.30
N SER A 233 22.04 3.74 9.35
CA SER A 233 21.79 4.17 10.74
C SER A 233 22.07 5.66 10.97
N LEU A 234 23.06 6.24 10.29
CA LEU A 234 23.33 7.67 10.40
C LEU A 234 22.35 8.49 9.54
N ILE A 235 22.17 8.09 8.28
CA ILE A 235 21.31 8.79 7.31
C ILE A 235 19.86 8.85 7.82
N ARG A 236 19.32 7.74 8.38
CA ARG A 236 17.95 7.72 8.93
C ARG A 236 17.74 8.61 10.15
N ARG A 237 18.80 9.09 10.82
CA ARG A 237 18.65 10.11 11.87
C ARG A 237 18.25 11.48 11.32
N ALA A 238 18.46 11.70 10.01
CA ALA A 238 17.96 12.86 9.26
C ALA A 238 16.60 12.61 8.57
N ASP A 239 15.98 11.44 8.73
CA ASP A 239 14.68 11.13 8.13
C ASP A 239 13.55 11.81 8.92
N TYR A 240 13.24 13.04 8.52
CA TYR A 240 12.18 13.88 9.07
C TYR A 240 11.03 14.01 8.08
N GLY A 241 9.80 14.01 8.62
CA GLY A 241 8.59 14.28 7.85
C GLY A 241 8.44 15.78 7.51
N GLY A 242 7.35 16.11 6.83
CA GLY A 242 7.03 17.51 6.54
C GLY A 242 6.85 18.38 7.80
N HIS A 243 7.23 19.66 7.70
CA HIS A 243 7.04 20.64 8.77
C HIS A 243 5.54 20.90 8.99
N ALA A 244 5.07 20.71 10.22
CA ALA A 244 3.70 21.02 10.64
C ALA A 244 3.71 21.77 11.98
N ASP A 245 3.24 23.02 11.97
CA ASP A 245 3.06 23.85 13.17
C ASP A 245 1.61 23.78 13.67
N THR A 246 1.42 23.71 14.99
CA THR A 246 0.09 23.80 15.60
C THR A 246 -0.30 25.26 15.85
N TYR A 247 -1.37 25.71 15.20
CA TYR A 247 -1.97 27.02 15.40
C TYR A 247 -3.25 26.94 16.25
N LYS A 248 -3.67 28.06 16.85
CA LYS A 248 -5.04 28.16 17.38
C LYS A 248 -6.01 28.02 16.19
N PRO A 249 -7.11 27.24 16.32
CA PRO A 249 -8.04 26.97 15.21
C PRO A 249 -9.00 28.14 14.96
N TYR A 250 -8.43 29.33 14.74
CA TYR A 250 -9.16 30.57 14.49
C TYR A 250 -8.32 31.48 13.57
N GLY A 251 -8.98 32.06 12.57
CA GLY A 251 -8.42 33.09 11.72
C GLY A 251 -9.50 33.73 10.85
N GLN A 252 -9.21 34.91 10.32
CA GLN A 252 -10.10 35.67 9.44
C GLN A 252 -9.35 36.01 8.15
N ASN A 253 -10.07 36.06 7.02
CA ASN A 253 -9.51 36.42 5.70
C ASN A 253 -8.24 35.62 5.33
N LEU A 254 -8.27 34.30 5.57
CA LEU A 254 -7.13 33.42 5.35
C LEU A 254 -6.97 33.06 3.87
N TYR A 255 -5.72 33.02 3.41
CA TYR A 255 -5.33 32.51 2.09
C TYR A 255 -4.62 31.17 2.26
N CYS A 256 -5.07 30.15 1.53
CA CYS A 256 -4.45 28.82 1.54
C CYS A 256 -3.64 28.63 0.26
N TYR A 257 -2.33 28.37 0.42
CA TYR A 257 -1.41 28.10 -0.68
C TYR A 257 -0.89 26.67 -0.57
N ASN A 258 -0.82 25.96 -1.70
CA ASN A 258 -0.26 24.62 -1.77
C ASN A 258 0.73 24.53 -2.94
N VAL A 259 1.81 23.78 -2.77
CA VAL A 259 2.82 23.58 -3.81
C VAL A 259 2.41 22.39 -4.69
N ASN A 260 2.27 22.65 -5.99
CA ASN A 260 1.93 21.63 -6.97
C ASN A 260 3.03 20.57 -7.06
N SER A 261 2.77 19.37 -6.53
CA SER A 261 3.70 18.23 -6.56
C SER A 261 5.09 18.55 -5.97
N LEU A 262 5.11 19.03 -4.72
CA LEU A 262 6.31 19.40 -3.94
C LEU A 262 7.46 18.38 -4.06
N TYR A 263 7.26 17.13 -3.67
CA TYR A 263 8.33 16.12 -3.72
C TYR A 263 8.82 15.84 -5.14
N PRO A 264 7.95 15.58 -6.14
CA PRO A 264 8.38 15.49 -7.54
C PRO A 264 9.16 16.72 -8.05
N PHE A 265 8.77 17.94 -7.67
CA PHE A 265 9.53 19.15 -8.03
C PHE A 265 10.97 19.10 -7.48
N PHE A 266 11.14 18.77 -6.20
CA PHE A 266 12.48 18.59 -5.62
C PHE A 266 13.26 17.45 -6.30
N MET A 267 12.59 16.34 -6.63
CA MET A 267 13.16 15.24 -7.39
C MET A 267 13.58 15.63 -8.82
N LYS A 268 13.00 16.67 -9.41
CA LYS A 268 13.30 17.11 -10.78
C LYS A 268 14.41 18.16 -10.86
N GLU A 269 14.34 19.18 -10.02
CA GLU A 269 15.15 20.41 -10.22
C GLU A 269 16.53 20.37 -9.55
N PHE A 270 16.72 19.61 -8.47
CA PHE A 270 17.92 19.70 -7.63
C PHE A 270 18.88 18.51 -7.83
N PRO A 271 20.20 18.73 -7.70
CA PRO A 271 21.18 17.65 -7.64
C PRO A 271 20.87 16.66 -6.50
N MET A 272 21.14 15.38 -6.75
CA MET A 272 20.85 14.28 -5.83
C MET A 272 22.15 13.68 -5.27
N PRO A 273 22.12 13.15 -4.03
CA PRO A 273 23.23 12.38 -3.47
C PRO A 273 23.41 11.08 -4.25
N GLY A 274 24.54 10.95 -4.93
CA GLY A 274 24.97 9.75 -5.65
C GLY A 274 26.44 9.42 -5.41
N GLY A 275 27.00 8.56 -6.25
CA GLY A 275 28.40 8.15 -6.17
C GLY A 275 28.69 7.20 -5.00
N VAL A 276 29.96 7.11 -4.62
CA VAL A 276 30.41 6.30 -3.47
C VAL A 276 30.39 7.15 -2.20
N LEU A 277 29.79 6.62 -1.12
CA LEU A 277 29.73 7.32 0.16
C LEU A 277 31.12 7.43 0.79
N VAL A 278 31.47 8.63 1.26
CA VAL A 278 32.75 8.88 1.95
C VAL A 278 32.48 9.29 3.40
N TRP A 279 32.92 8.45 4.33
CA TRP A 279 32.88 8.78 5.76
C TRP A 279 33.93 9.82 6.13
N GLN A 280 33.54 10.81 6.93
CA GLN A 280 34.48 11.66 7.64
C GLN A 280 34.05 11.89 9.10
N GLY A 281 34.87 11.38 10.03
CA GLY A 281 34.61 11.41 11.47
C GLY A 281 35.13 12.65 12.23
N ASN A 282 35.78 13.60 11.55
CA ASN A 282 36.12 14.91 12.11
C ASN A 282 35.92 15.99 11.05
N LEU A 283 35.06 16.96 11.35
CA LEU A 283 34.70 18.11 10.51
C LEU A 283 35.04 19.47 11.17
N GLU A 284 35.81 19.49 12.25
CA GLU A 284 36.26 20.71 12.89
C GLU A 284 36.98 21.64 11.89
N GLY A 285 36.61 22.92 11.90
CA GLY A 285 37.16 23.92 10.98
C GLY A 285 36.78 23.78 9.50
N LYS A 286 36.03 22.75 9.10
CA LYS A 286 35.58 22.61 7.69
C LYS A 286 34.42 23.54 7.37
N ASP A 287 34.50 24.18 6.21
CA ASP A 287 33.43 25.01 5.68
C ASP A 287 32.23 24.16 5.22
N LEU A 288 31.03 24.53 5.68
CA LEU A 288 29.77 23.89 5.34
C LEU A 288 29.42 24.00 3.85
N ASP A 289 29.83 25.05 3.15
CA ASP A 289 29.48 25.22 1.73
C ASP A 289 30.19 24.20 0.83
N SER A 290 31.40 23.78 1.22
CA SER A 290 32.13 22.66 0.60
C SER A 290 31.47 21.28 0.79
N MET A 291 30.54 21.14 1.74
CA MET A 291 29.96 19.84 2.11
C MET A 291 28.75 19.47 1.24
N PHE A 292 28.57 18.16 1.03
CA PHE A 292 27.35 17.58 0.45
C PHE A 292 27.08 16.20 1.04
N GLY A 293 25.99 16.04 1.78
CA GLY A 293 25.66 14.77 2.43
C GLY A 293 24.89 14.94 3.74
N TYR A 294 24.92 13.92 4.60
CA TYR A 294 24.23 13.92 5.89
C TYR A 294 25.24 14.16 7.01
N ILE A 295 25.08 15.27 7.73
CA ILE A 295 26.02 15.80 8.69
C ILE A 295 25.43 15.70 10.09
N GLU A 296 26.13 15.02 10.99
CA GLU A 296 25.92 15.14 12.42
C GLU A 296 26.53 16.47 12.91
N ALA A 297 25.73 17.30 13.56
CA ALA A 297 26.17 18.60 14.05
C ALA A 297 25.59 18.90 15.43
N TYR A 298 26.37 19.59 16.26
CA TYR A 298 25.85 20.36 17.38
C TYR A 298 25.28 21.66 16.82
N VAL A 299 24.01 21.94 17.07
CA VAL A 299 23.31 23.12 16.55
C VAL A 299 22.68 23.93 17.68
N VAL A 300 22.63 25.26 17.54
CA VAL A 300 21.99 26.16 18.49
C VAL A 300 20.97 27.02 17.76
N CYS A 301 19.69 26.84 18.11
CA CYS A 301 18.61 27.67 17.57
C CYS A 301 18.66 29.09 18.16
N PRO A 302 18.61 30.16 17.33
CA PRO A 302 18.62 31.53 17.82
C PRO A 302 17.33 31.86 18.60
N LYS A 303 17.47 32.56 19.73
CA LYS A 303 16.36 32.87 20.64
C LYS A 303 15.27 33.79 20.05
N THR A 304 15.57 34.46 18.95
CA THR A 304 14.69 35.38 18.23
C THR A 304 13.75 34.68 17.23
N LEU A 305 14.03 33.43 16.86
CA LEU A 305 13.30 32.72 15.81
C LEU A 305 11.96 32.20 16.31
N LYS A 306 10.86 32.84 15.87
CA LYS A 306 9.48 32.51 16.27
C LYS A 306 8.98 31.14 15.77
N ARG A 307 9.61 30.59 14.73
CA ARG A 307 9.30 29.29 14.13
C ARG A 307 10.63 28.54 13.93
N PRO A 308 11.07 27.71 14.88
CA PRO A 308 12.31 26.95 14.75
C PRO A 308 12.23 26.06 13.50
N PHE A 309 13.31 26.04 12.72
CA PHE A 309 13.37 25.37 11.42
C PHE A 309 13.88 23.93 11.52
N LEU A 310 14.99 23.69 12.24
CA LEU A 310 15.55 22.35 12.35
C LEU A 310 14.70 21.46 13.28
N PRO A 311 14.21 20.30 12.81
CA PRO A 311 13.50 19.34 13.63
C PRO A 311 14.45 18.57 14.56
N TYR A 312 13.93 18.07 15.68
CA TYR A 312 14.65 17.18 16.59
C TYR A 312 13.72 16.07 17.08
N ARG A 313 14.25 14.85 17.26
CA ARG A 313 13.54 13.72 17.87
C ARG A 313 14.05 13.53 19.29
N ASP A 314 13.16 13.58 20.27
CA ASP A 314 13.53 13.32 21.66
C ASP A 314 13.76 11.82 21.96
N LYS A 315 14.11 11.50 23.20
CA LYS A 315 14.32 10.10 23.65
C LYS A 315 13.07 9.21 23.53
N LYS A 316 11.88 9.80 23.33
CA LYS A 316 10.61 9.11 23.09
C LYS A 316 10.22 9.08 21.60
N ASN A 317 11.13 9.51 20.71
CA ASN A 317 10.90 9.69 19.27
C ASN A 317 9.84 10.76 18.93
N THR A 318 9.57 11.70 19.85
CA THR A 318 8.67 12.83 19.64
C THR A 318 9.36 13.85 18.74
N LEU A 319 8.73 14.23 17.63
CA LEU A 319 9.20 15.30 16.74
C LEU A 319 8.93 16.67 17.39
N LEU A 320 9.98 17.47 17.55
CA LEU A 320 9.95 18.77 18.20
C LEU A 320 10.71 19.83 17.38
N PHE A 321 10.20 21.06 17.40
CA PHE A 321 10.85 22.25 16.85
C PHE A 321 10.99 23.25 18.01
N PHE A 322 12.19 23.40 18.59
CA PHE A 322 12.35 24.18 19.83
C PHE A 322 13.69 24.91 19.96
N ILE A 323 13.65 25.98 20.75
CA ILE A 323 14.71 26.99 20.87
C ILE A 323 15.72 26.57 21.95
N ARG A 324 16.55 25.57 21.64
CA ARG A 324 17.69 25.13 22.50
C ARG A 324 18.88 24.71 21.62
N ALA A 325 19.98 24.36 22.30
CA ALA A 325 21.06 23.61 21.68
C ALA A 325 20.78 22.11 21.72
N PHE A 326 21.14 21.38 20.68
CA PHE A 326 21.01 19.92 20.57
C PHE A 326 22.01 19.36 19.53
N ILE A 327 22.20 18.04 19.54
CA ILE A 327 22.90 17.33 18.48
C ILE A 327 21.85 16.62 17.62
N GLY A 328 21.98 16.74 16.31
CA GLY A 328 21.13 16.07 15.33
C GLY A 328 21.90 15.74 14.05
N VAL A 329 21.27 14.99 13.15
CA VAL A 329 21.80 14.72 11.81
C VAL A 329 20.87 15.37 10.80
N TYR A 330 21.44 16.11 9.85
CA TYR A 330 20.68 16.89 8.87
C TYR A 330 21.32 16.77 7.50
N TYR A 331 20.53 16.97 6.45
CA TYR A 331 21.10 17.13 5.12
C TYR A 331 21.85 18.46 5.02
N SER A 332 23.00 18.48 4.34
CA SER A 332 23.90 19.63 4.26
C SER A 332 23.21 20.91 3.78
N GLU A 333 22.25 20.80 2.86
CA GLU A 333 21.52 21.96 2.34
C GLU A 333 20.49 22.51 3.35
N GLU A 334 19.94 21.68 4.23
CA GLU A 334 19.11 22.15 5.36
C GLU A 334 19.94 22.95 6.36
N LEU A 335 21.17 22.49 6.66
CA LEU A 335 22.09 23.23 7.54
C LEU A 335 22.49 24.59 6.94
N LYS A 336 22.66 24.68 5.61
CA LYS A 336 22.94 25.96 4.93
C LYS A 336 21.77 26.94 5.08
N VAL A 337 20.53 26.47 4.94
CA VAL A 337 19.33 27.27 5.22
C VAL A 337 19.25 27.67 6.70
N ALA A 338 19.51 26.75 7.62
CA ALA A 338 19.51 27.03 9.05
C ALA A 338 20.54 28.11 9.43
N ARG A 339 21.75 28.07 8.84
CA ARG A 339 22.79 29.10 9.02
C ARG A 339 22.30 30.48 8.59
N VAL A 340 21.59 30.59 7.45
CA VAL A 340 20.97 31.84 6.99
C VAL A 340 19.86 32.32 7.93
N LEU A 341 19.13 31.40 8.56
CA LEU A 341 18.14 31.70 9.61
C LEU A 341 18.76 32.03 10.99
N GLY A 342 20.08 32.13 11.08
CA GLY A 342 20.80 32.53 12.30
C GLY A 342 21.13 31.39 13.27
N TYR A 343 21.02 30.13 12.85
CA TYR A 343 21.55 29.01 13.65
C TYR A 343 23.08 29.05 13.64
N THR A 344 23.68 28.86 14.82
CA THR A 344 25.09 28.48 14.91
C THR A 344 25.20 26.97 14.96
N MET A 345 26.29 26.42 14.40
CA MET A 345 26.50 24.97 14.32
C MET A 345 27.97 24.62 14.29
N ILE A 346 28.28 23.44 14.83
CA ILE A 346 29.60 22.80 14.79
C ILE A 346 29.39 21.43 14.15
N PRO A 347 29.80 21.23 12.88
CA PRO A 347 29.84 19.92 12.24
C PRO A 347 30.75 18.97 13.00
N ILE A 348 30.30 17.73 13.21
CA ILE A 348 31.01 16.69 13.97
C ILE A 348 31.51 15.62 13.01
N SER A 349 30.57 14.94 12.34
CA SER A 349 30.85 13.83 11.44
C SER A 349 29.86 13.81 10.26
N SER A 350 30.19 13.13 9.16
CA SER A 350 29.30 13.03 7.99
C SER A 350 29.60 11.84 7.09
N TYR A 351 28.57 11.37 6.39
CA TYR A 351 28.73 10.69 5.10
C TYR A 351 28.53 11.69 3.97
N PHE A 352 29.58 11.91 3.17
CA PHE A 352 29.55 12.73 1.97
C PHE A 352 29.19 11.92 0.72
N PHE A 353 28.61 12.61 -0.25
CA PHE A 353 28.13 12.08 -1.51
C PHE A 353 28.65 12.92 -2.67
N GLU A 354 28.62 12.36 -3.88
CA GLU A 354 28.83 13.13 -5.11
C GLU A 354 27.56 13.93 -5.43
N ARG A 355 27.73 15.20 -5.85
CA ARG A 355 26.65 16.03 -6.39
C ARG A 355 26.36 15.62 -7.84
N MET A 356 25.38 14.74 -8.03
CA MET A 356 25.02 14.23 -9.35
C MET A 356 23.72 14.87 -9.86
N GLU A 357 23.52 14.92 -11.18
CA GLU A 357 22.23 15.28 -11.76
C GLU A 357 21.16 14.27 -11.31
N SER A 358 19.93 14.74 -11.07
CA SER A 358 18.88 13.87 -10.56
C SER A 358 18.48 12.78 -11.57
N PRO A 359 18.52 11.49 -11.17
CA PRO A 359 18.08 10.38 -12.02
C PRO A 359 16.56 10.38 -12.21
N PHE A 360 15.83 11.18 -11.42
CA PHE A 360 14.37 11.29 -11.48
C PHE A 360 13.89 12.38 -12.46
N ARG A 361 14.80 13.19 -13.03
CA ARG A 361 14.47 14.33 -13.89
C ARG A 361 13.54 13.94 -15.03
N TYR A 362 13.87 12.89 -15.78
CA TYR A 362 13.06 12.43 -16.91
C TYR A 362 11.74 11.78 -16.48
N PHE A 363 11.75 11.00 -15.39
CA PHE A 363 10.55 10.39 -14.81
C PHE A 363 9.52 11.46 -14.42
N VAL A 364 9.92 12.45 -13.61
CA VAL A 364 9.02 13.53 -13.19
C VAL A 364 8.59 14.38 -14.38
N SER A 365 9.53 14.79 -15.26
CA SER A 365 9.20 15.65 -16.40
C SER A 365 8.21 14.99 -17.36
N SER A 366 8.37 13.68 -17.62
CA SER A 366 7.47 12.89 -18.46
C SER A 366 6.08 12.80 -17.84
N LEU A 367 5.96 12.30 -16.60
CA LEU A 367 4.66 12.10 -15.95
C LEU A 367 3.94 13.44 -15.69
N PHE A 368 4.66 14.50 -15.30
CA PHE A 368 4.08 15.81 -15.06
C PHE A 368 3.57 16.45 -16.37
N LYS A 369 4.31 16.35 -17.47
CA LYS A 369 3.85 16.82 -18.79
C LYS A 369 2.58 16.08 -19.22
N SER A 370 2.60 14.74 -19.19
CA SER A 370 1.45 13.95 -19.63
C SER A 370 0.23 14.13 -18.72
N LYS A 371 0.43 14.39 -17.42
CA LYS A 371 -0.64 14.83 -16.49
C LYS A 371 -1.27 16.14 -16.96
N LEU A 372 -0.47 17.16 -17.24
CA LEU A 372 -0.98 18.47 -17.70
C LEU A 372 -1.71 18.35 -19.05
N GLU A 373 -1.20 17.55 -19.99
CA GLU A 373 -1.87 17.29 -21.26
C GLU A 373 -3.21 16.58 -21.05
N ALA A 374 -3.26 15.54 -20.21
CA ALA A 374 -4.51 14.87 -19.84
C ALA A 374 -5.53 15.85 -19.22
N GLN A 375 -5.11 16.71 -18.29
CA GLN A 375 -5.98 17.75 -17.70
C GLN A 375 -6.48 18.75 -18.75
N ARG A 376 -5.64 19.17 -19.71
CA ARG A 376 -6.05 20.06 -20.81
C ARG A 376 -7.09 19.46 -21.75
N PHE A 377 -7.12 18.13 -21.89
CA PHE A 377 -8.13 17.39 -22.65
C PHE A 377 -9.30 16.90 -21.80
N GLY A 378 -9.42 17.32 -20.53
CA GLY A 378 -10.49 16.88 -19.62
C GLY A 378 -10.42 15.42 -19.20
N ASN A 379 -9.30 14.74 -19.46
CA ASN A 379 -9.09 13.34 -19.11
C ASN A 379 -8.54 13.21 -17.68
N GLU A 380 -9.43 13.38 -16.70
CA GLU A 380 -9.11 13.29 -15.27
C GLU A 380 -8.52 11.91 -14.88
N VAL A 381 -9.00 10.83 -15.50
CA VAL A 381 -8.46 9.46 -15.36
C VAL A 381 -6.97 9.41 -15.60
N LEU A 382 -6.55 9.89 -16.76
CA LEU A 382 -5.18 9.77 -17.23
C LEU A 382 -4.27 10.74 -16.47
N ALA A 383 -4.80 11.92 -16.10
CA ALA A 383 -4.14 12.83 -15.18
C ALA A 383 -3.89 12.19 -13.80
N TYR A 384 -4.86 11.46 -13.27
CA TYR A 384 -4.73 10.69 -12.03
C TYR A 384 -3.68 9.58 -12.17
N VAL A 385 -3.76 8.75 -13.22
CA VAL A 385 -2.78 7.67 -13.50
C VAL A 385 -1.34 8.18 -13.62
N TYR A 386 -1.09 9.35 -14.21
CA TYR A 386 0.25 9.95 -14.21
C TYR A 386 0.63 10.55 -12.85
N ASN A 387 -0.32 11.16 -12.15
CA ASN A 387 -0.06 11.84 -10.87
C ASN A 387 0.36 10.88 -9.76
N ILE A 388 -0.32 9.73 -9.59
CA ILE A 388 -0.09 8.88 -8.41
C ILE A 388 1.34 8.28 -8.37
N PRO A 389 1.85 7.57 -9.40
CA PRO A 389 3.19 6.96 -9.34
C PRO A 389 4.28 8.03 -9.24
N MET A 390 4.09 9.20 -9.87
CA MET A 390 5.01 10.34 -9.74
C MET A 390 5.17 10.78 -8.28
N ASN A 391 4.07 10.93 -7.52
CA ASN A 391 4.13 11.32 -6.11
C ASN A 391 4.48 10.14 -5.17
N SER A 392 4.44 8.89 -5.64
CA SER A 392 4.64 7.70 -4.78
C SER A 392 6.05 7.09 -4.87
N LEU A 393 6.88 7.54 -5.81
CA LEU A 393 8.24 6.99 -5.97
C LEU A 393 9.13 7.30 -4.76
N TYR A 394 9.11 8.53 -4.25
CA TYR A 394 10.01 8.95 -3.15
C TYR A 394 9.83 8.11 -1.87
N SER A 395 8.58 7.78 -1.52
CA SER A 395 8.28 6.97 -0.33
C SER A 395 8.81 5.53 -0.43
N ARG A 396 9.12 5.04 -1.64
CA ARG A 396 9.76 3.75 -1.83
C ARG A 396 11.27 3.80 -1.60
N LEU A 397 11.91 4.95 -1.86
CA LEU A 397 13.35 5.16 -1.66
C LEU A 397 13.68 5.29 -0.16
N GLY A 398 12.84 5.98 0.61
CA GLY A 398 12.95 6.09 2.07
C GLY A 398 12.44 4.89 2.87
N ILE A 399 12.11 3.75 2.24
CA ILE A 399 11.46 2.62 2.93
C ILE A 399 12.34 2.09 4.09
N ASN A 400 11.69 1.75 5.20
CA ASN A 400 12.35 1.12 6.35
C ASN A 400 12.80 -0.31 5.97
N PRO A 401 14.06 -0.71 6.23
CA PRO A 401 14.58 -2.04 5.86
C PRO A 401 13.93 -3.17 6.68
N THR A 402 13.35 -2.85 7.84
CA THR A 402 12.69 -3.83 8.71
C THR A 402 11.43 -4.37 8.06
N SER A 403 11.53 -5.59 7.52
CA SER A 403 10.39 -6.36 7.06
C SER A 403 9.64 -6.97 8.24
N MET A 404 8.31 -6.89 8.21
CA MET A 404 7.44 -7.64 9.11
C MET A 404 6.94 -8.89 8.38
N THR A 405 7.02 -10.03 9.06
CA THR A 405 6.38 -11.28 8.64
C THR A 405 5.20 -11.54 9.56
N THR A 406 4.10 -12.01 8.95
CA THR A 406 2.90 -12.43 9.68
C THR A 406 2.62 -13.89 9.35
N GLU A 407 2.38 -14.71 10.36
CA GLU A 407 1.98 -16.12 10.20
C GLU A 407 0.77 -16.44 11.10
N VAL A 408 0.00 -17.48 10.75
CA VAL A 408 -1.03 -18.05 11.62
C VAL A 408 -0.45 -19.28 12.32
N TYR A 409 -0.49 -19.29 13.65
CA TYR A 409 -0.02 -20.41 14.46
C TYR A 409 -1.14 -20.95 15.35
N SER A 410 -1.05 -22.24 15.69
CA SER A 410 -1.77 -22.78 16.83
C SER A 410 -1.23 -22.18 18.14
N LEU A 411 -2.10 -22.08 19.15
CA LEU A 411 -1.74 -21.52 20.46
C LEU A 411 -0.52 -22.20 21.10
N ASP A 412 -0.35 -23.51 20.94
CA ASP A 412 0.78 -24.23 21.52
C ASP A 412 2.10 -23.93 20.80
N ARG A 413 2.06 -23.78 19.47
CA ARG A 413 3.21 -23.32 18.69
C ARG A 413 3.55 -21.87 19.02
N TYR A 414 2.56 -21.01 19.25
CA TYR A 414 2.77 -19.65 19.74
C TYR A 414 3.44 -19.62 21.13
N LYS A 415 2.91 -20.37 22.12
CA LYS A 415 3.50 -20.47 23.48
C LYS A 415 4.97 -20.93 23.46
N TYR A 416 5.35 -21.79 22.51
CA TYR A 416 6.73 -22.18 22.28
C TYR A 416 7.56 -21.03 21.68
N LEU A 417 7.03 -20.38 20.65
CA LEU A 417 7.75 -19.36 19.89
C LEU A 417 7.98 -18.05 20.67
N ILE A 418 7.04 -17.60 21.53
CA ILE A 418 7.22 -16.36 22.32
C ILE A 418 8.47 -16.35 23.21
N ARG A 419 9.01 -17.54 23.53
CA ARG A 419 10.20 -17.69 24.37
C ARG A 419 11.51 -17.43 23.61
N ASN A 420 11.47 -17.41 22.27
CA ASN A 420 12.64 -17.57 21.41
C ASN A 420 12.79 -16.50 20.30
N SER A 421 11.92 -15.49 20.20
CA SER A 421 11.94 -14.53 19.07
C SER A 421 11.48 -13.11 19.43
N GLU A 422 11.93 -12.12 18.67
CA GLU A 422 11.52 -10.71 18.76
C GLU A 422 10.10 -10.52 18.12
N PHE A 423 9.05 -10.69 18.91
CA PHE A 423 7.66 -10.46 18.47
C PHE A 423 7.28 -8.98 18.49
N THR A 424 6.53 -8.58 17.47
CA THR A 424 5.94 -7.24 17.37
C THR A 424 4.53 -7.22 17.94
N SER A 425 3.69 -8.19 17.56
CA SER A 425 2.32 -8.34 18.07
C SER A 425 1.77 -9.76 17.88
N SER A 426 0.69 -10.08 18.59
CA SER A 426 -0.09 -11.30 18.39
C SER A 426 -1.56 -11.04 18.68
N ASP A 427 -2.43 -11.44 17.76
CA ASP A 427 -3.87 -11.24 17.84
C ASP A 427 -4.59 -12.59 17.79
N MET A 428 -5.52 -12.84 18.72
CA MET A 428 -6.28 -14.10 18.76
C MET A 428 -7.27 -14.15 17.60
N LEU A 429 -7.21 -15.21 16.79
CA LEU A 429 -8.07 -15.40 15.62
C LEU A 429 -9.23 -16.36 15.93
N SER A 430 -8.94 -17.41 16.71
CA SER A 430 -9.91 -18.35 17.27
C SER A 430 -9.40 -18.91 18.60
N GLU A 431 -10.20 -19.74 19.28
CA GLU A 431 -9.80 -20.45 20.51
C GLU A 431 -8.59 -21.38 20.35
N HIS A 432 -8.12 -21.60 19.12
CA HIS A 432 -6.99 -22.49 18.83
C HIS A 432 -5.87 -21.81 18.04
N ASN A 433 -6.17 -20.70 17.34
CA ASN A 433 -5.26 -20.05 16.41
C ASN A 433 -5.05 -18.56 16.74
N CYS A 434 -3.82 -18.08 16.60
CA CYS A 434 -3.46 -16.67 16.67
C CYS A 434 -2.70 -16.24 15.42
N ILE A 435 -2.94 -15.00 15.00
CA ILE A 435 -2.08 -14.29 14.06
C ILE A 435 -0.89 -13.75 14.84
N VAL A 436 0.31 -13.93 14.30
CA VAL A 436 1.55 -13.54 14.98
C VAL A 436 2.41 -12.75 14.00
N SER A 437 2.82 -11.54 14.41
CA SER A 437 3.70 -10.67 13.64
C SER A 437 5.05 -10.49 14.32
N TYR A 438 6.12 -10.66 13.56
CA TYR A 438 7.50 -10.55 14.03
C TYR A 438 8.40 -9.94 12.94
N HIS A 439 9.54 -9.40 13.35
CA HIS A 439 10.52 -8.84 12.42
C HIS A 439 11.35 -9.96 11.78
N SER A 440 11.29 -10.09 10.46
CA SER A 440 12.09 -11.06 9.72
C SER A 440 13.45 -10.48 9.36
N ASN A 441 14.41 -10.72 10.26
CA ASN A 441 15.86 -10.63 10.10
C ASN A 441 16.43 -9.58 9.12
N THR A 442 16.74 -8.40 9.64
CA THR A 442 17.55 -7.36 8.96
C THR A 442 19.06 -7.48 9.19
N LYS A 443 19.55 -8.56 9.84
CA LYS A 443 20.95 -8.65 10.29
C LYS A 443 21.97 -9.01 9.20
N ASN A 444 21.53 -9.30 7.96
CA ASN A 444 22.38 -9.67 6.82
C ASN A 444 22.04 -8.86 5.53
N ILE A 445 22.13 -7.53 5.60
CA ILE A 445 22.33 -6.63 4.44
C ILE A 445 23.43 -5.63 4.84
#